data_AF-A0A9K3CSY9-F1
#
_entry.id   AF-A0A9K3CSY9-F1
#
_cell.length_a   1.000
_cell.length_b   1.000
_cell.length_c   1.000
_cell.angle_alpha   90.00
_cell.angle_beta   90.00
_cell.angle_gamma   90.00
#
_symmetry.space_group_name_H-M   'P 1'
#
loop_
_entity.id
_entity.type
_entity.pdbx_description
1 polymer ?
#
loop_
_entity_poly.entity_id
_entity_poly.type
_entity_poly.pdbx_seq_one_letter_code
_entity_poly.pdbx_strand_id
1 'polypeptide(L)'
;MPIPSVLVLAGDVGGTNARFALSEVVDGDKKSTVSLFDKDYPTGEGCFTDVLRQFMSDAAAALDVLEDGWWESTPPSAVCLAIAGPIDYAHNSTRLTNDRNGDNSWDISAQGIADSIEGLDADRIKLINDFSAIGYGIPGLNSTTDIATLFQGTSDPSAPIAIVGAGTVGAGTGLGMGYAMQQYQYIFIYIYVCVCVCLGMGYAMQQESGWTVYPSEGGHAPFAPISDPEFKFTHWLMREHPTGVPLERVSWERIASGIGLRDLFYFYRSYYARSTDCISPQLAGAVAEAEAEGRDVNPLVSSAARASACHPLPVGEADPVALHTMHTFVRVFAAASLGMALTVLPKQGLYLAGGISPRLLDFLSCPETGFVQAFHTAGRLRHQVENIPIHVILNDRVGLLGASLYAASLI
;
A
#
# COMPACT_ATOMS: atom_id res chain seq x y z
N MET A 1 23.09 1.56 -27.86
CA MET A 1 22.37 0.31 -28.14
C MET A 1 21.32 0.60 -29.22
N PRO A 2 20.76 -0.34 -29.98
CA PRO A 2 19.54 -0.03 -30.74
C PRO A 2 18.42 0.36 -29.76
N ILE A 3 17.53 1.26 -30.18
CA ILE A 3 16.37 1.66 -29.37
C ILE A 3 15.54 0.40 -29.07
N PRO A 4 15.13 0.17 -27.81
CA PRO A 4 14.24 -0.91 -27.42
C PRO A 4 13.04 -1.04 -28.35
N SER A 5 12.66 -2.29 -28.69
CA SER A 5 11.61 -2.53 -29.68
C SER A 5 10.22 -2.04 -29.23
N VAL A 6 9.98 -1.97 -27.91
CA VAL A 6 8.72 -1.52 -27.29
C VAL A 6 9.01 -0.90 -25.92
N LEU A 7 8.61 0.36 -25.72
CA LEU A 7 8.77 1.09 -24.46
C LEU A 7 7.43 1.32 -23.76
N VAL A 8 7.43 1.33 -22.44
CA VAL A 8 6.27 1.72 -21.62
C VAL A 8 6.69 2.75 -20.57
N LEU A 9 5.76 3.64 -20.23
CA LEU A 9 5.92 4.61 -19.17
C LEU A 9 5.03 4.25 -17.98
N ALA A 10 5.64 4.15 -16.81
CA ALA A 10 4.93 3.90 -15.56
C ALA A 10 5.11 5.08 -14.62
N GLY A 11 4.09 5.34 -13.81
CA GLY A 11 4.14 6.30 -12.71
C GLY A 11 3.53 5.73 -11.44
N ASP A 12 4.13 6.05 -10.31
CA ASP A 12 3.58 5.84 -8.96
C ASP A 12 3.47 7.22 -8.29
N VAL A 13 2.26 7.76 -8.27
CA VAL A 13 1.96 9.14 -7.91
C VAL A 13 1.30 9.17 -6.53
N GLY A 14 2.11 9.48 -5.52
CA GLY A 14 1.68 9.71 -4.15
C GLY A 14 1.40 11.19 -3.84
N GLY A 15 0.89 11.47 -2.65
CA GLY A 15 0.60 12.85 -2.21
C GLY A 15 1.84 13.73 -1.96
N THR A 16 3.04 13.16 -1.80
CA THR A 16 4.28 13.92 -1.56
C THR A 16 5.30 13.75 -2.67
N ASN A 17 5.44 12.53 -3.19
CA ASN A 17 6.38 12.20 -4.23
C ASN A 17 5.67 11.44 -5.36
N ALA A 18 6.08 11.72 -6.59
CA ALA A 18 5.74 10.97 -7.78
C ALA A 18 7.01 10.31 -8.32
N ARG A 19 6.94 9.02 -8.65
CA ARG A 19 8.03 8.27 -9.26
C ARG A 19 7.64 7.87 -10.65
N PHE A 20 8.51 8.08 -11.63
CA PHE A 20 8.28 7.63 -12.99
C PHE A 20 9.37 6.65 -13.41
N ALA A 21 9.01 5.68 -14.25
CA ALA A 21 9.93 4.74 -14.85
C ALA A 21 9.64 4.58 -16.34
N LEU A 22 10.69 4.63 -17.15
CA LEU A 22 10.68 4.23 -18.54
C LEU A 22 11.25 2.81 -18.62
N SER A 23 10.45 1.87 -19.11
CA SER A 23 10.82 0.45 -19.13
C SER A 23 10.74 -0.13 -20.55
N GLU A 24 11.63 -1.07 -20.84
CA GLU A 24 11.55 -1.94 -22.03
C GLU A 24 10.70 -3.17 -21.74
N VAL A 25 9.85 -3.55 -22.68
CA VAL A 25 9.12 -4.84 -22.64
C VAL A 25 10.03 -5.94 -23.20
N VAL A 26 10.36 -6.94 -22.39
CA VAL A 26 11.33 -7.99 -22.78
C VAL A 26 10.69 -9.04 -23.67
N ASP A 27 11.29 -9.33 -24.82
CA ASP A 27 10.98 -10.46 -25.74
C ASP A 27 9.48 -10.62 -26.10
N GLY A 28 8.69 -9.54 -26.05
CA GLY A 28 7.24 -9.60 -26.24
C GLY A 28 6.47 -10.35 -25.15
N ASP A 29 7.15 -10.77 -24.06
CA ASP A 29 6.50 -11.28 -22.87
C ASP A 29 5.93 -10.09 -22.10
N LYS A 30 4.64 -9.83 -22.31
CA LYS A 30 3.85 -8.79 -21.61
C LYS A 30 3.84 -8.94 -20.09
N LYS A 31 4.48 -9.98 -19.54
CA LYS A 31 4.64 -10.26 -18.11
C LYS A 31 5.98 -9.80 -17.54
N SER A 32 6.88 -9.22 -18.34
CA SER A 32 8.17 -8.75 -17.85
C SER A 32 8.60 -7.43 -18.48
N THR A 33 9.12 -6.54 -17.64
CA THR A 33 9.67 -5.24 -18.05
C THR A 33 11.01 -5.02 -17.37
N VAL A 34 11.94 -4.36 -18.08
CA VAL A 34 13.23 -3.92 -17.53
C VAL A 34 13.24 -2.40 -17.44
N SER A 35 13.39 -1.87 -16.23
CA SER A 35 13.52 -0.42 -16.03
C SER A 35 14.83 0.07 -16.65
N LEU A 36 14.72 1.01 -17.57
CA LEU A 36 15.86 1.66 -18.23
C LEU A 36 16.28 2.93 -17.50
N PHE A 37 15.28 3.66 -16.99
CA PHE A 37 15.47 4.90 -16.26
C PHE A 37 14.28 5.13 -15.32
N ASP A 38 14.55 5.52 -14.09
CA ASP A 38 13.55 5.94 -13.11
C ASP A 38 14.00 7.18 -12.34
N LYS A 39 13.04 8.02 -11.94
CA LYS A 39 13.32 9.25 -11.18
C LYS A 39 12.11 9.68 -10.35
N ASP A 40 12.42 10.26 -9.19
CA ASP A 40 11.45 10.79 -8.23
C ASP A 40 11.33 12.31 -8.39
N TYR A 41 10.10 12.83 -8.27
CA TYR A 41 9.75 14.25 -8.34
C TYR A 41 8.82 14.62 -7.16
N PRO A 42 8.92 15.84 -6.60
CA PRO A 42 7.92 16.33 -5.67
C PRO A 42 6.55 16.43 -6.34
N THR A 43 5.52 15.90 -5.68
CA THR A 43 4.14 16.03 -6.17
C THR A 43 3.66 17.47 -5.97
N GLY A 44 2.88 18.00 -6.91
CA GLY A 44 2.18 19.28 -6.76
C GLY A 44 3.03 20.53 -7.03
N GLU A 45 4.31 20.36 -7.40
CA GLU A 45 5.10 21.45 -7.98
C GLU A 45 4.84 21.53 -9.49
N GLY A 46 4.48 22.72 -9.99
CA GLY A 46 4.18 22.94 -11.40
C GLY A 46 2.95 22.18 -11.91
N CYS A 47 2.79 22.09 -13.23
CA CYS A 47 1.73 21.27 -13.82
C CYS A 47 2.25 19.85 -14.12
N PHE A 48 1.37 18.85 -14.01
CA PHE A 48 1.74 17.44 -14.20
C PHE A 48 2.42 17.18 -15.55
N THR A 49 1.90 17.74 -16.64
CA THR A 49 2.44 17.53 -17.98
C THR A 49 3.84 18.13 -18.16
N ASP A 50 4.19 19.20 -17.43
CA ASP A 50 5.54 19.75 -17.46
C ASP A 50 6.52 18.82 -16.73
N VAL A 51 6.11 18.25 -15.60
CA VAL A 51 6.90 17.25 -14.88
C VAL A 51 7.11 16.00 -15.73
N LEU A 52 6.07 15.54 -16.44
CA LEU A 52 6.18 14.41 -17.34
C LEU A 52 7.17 14.69 -18.50
N ARG A 53 7.10 15.88 -19.11
CA ARG A 53 8.07 16.29 -20.15
C ARG A 53 9.49 16.41 -19.60
N GLN A 54 9.65 16.92 -18.38
CA GLN A 54 10.95 16.96 -17.72
C GLN A 54 11.51 15.54 -17.49
N PHE A 55 10.67 14.59 -17.07
CA PHE A 55 11.07 13.19 -16.95
C PHE A 55 11.55 12.58 -18.26
N MET A 56 10.82 12.82 -19.35
CA MET A 56 11.23 12.31 -20.67
C MET A 56 12.58 12.89 -21.11
N SER A 57 12.82 14.18 -20.84
CA SER A 57 14.10 14.86 -21.09
C SER A 57 15.23 14.27 -20.24
N ASP A 58 14.99 14.06 -18.95
CA ASP A 58 15.97 13.44 -18.05
C ASP A 58 16.33 12.02 -18.50
N ALA A 59 15.34 11.23 -18.95
CA ALA A 59 15.55 9.88 -19.46
C ALA A 59 16.38 9.86 -20.76
N ALA A 60 16.13 10.81 -21.68
CA ALA A 60 16.93 10.95 -22.90
C ALA A 60 18.41 11.19 -22.60
N ALA A 61 18.66 12.19 -21.74
CA ALA A 61 20.00 12.58 -21.35
C ALA A 61 20.75 11.45 -20.63
N ALA A 62 20.04 10.68 -19.80
CA ALA A 62 20.65 9.57 -19.06
C ALA A 62 20.98 8.35 -19.93
N LEU A 63 20.17 8.09 -20.97
CA LEU A 63 20.36 6.91 -21.80
C LEU A 63 21.49 7.08 -22.82
N ASP A 64 21.92 8.31 -23.16
CA ASP A 64 23.02 8.59 -24.12
C ASP A 64 22.86 7.88 -25.49
N VAL A 65 21.62 7.46 -25.80
CA VAL A 65 21.25 6.78 -27.05
C VAL A 65 20.17 7.53 -27.82
N LEU A 66 19.67 8.62 -27.26
CA LEU A 66 18.42 9.23 -27.67
C LEU A 66 18.63 10.75 -27.76
N GLU A 67 18.50 11.31 -28.96
CA GLU A 67 18.57 12.76 -29.17
C GLU A 67 17.51 13.48 -28.31
N ASP A 68 17.77 14.73 -27.91
CA ASP A 68 16.76 15.56 -27.25
C ASP A 68 15.46 15.57 -28.09
N GLY A 69 14.33 15.20 -27.48
CA GLY A 69 13.06 15.05 -28.19
C GLY A 69 12.85 13.69 -28.87
N TRP A 70 13.68 12.67 -28.61
CA TRP A 70 13.51 11.33 -29.20
C TRP A 70 12.11 10.72 -29.03
N TRP A 71 11.43 11.03 -27.93
CA TRP A 71 10.07 10.57 -27.65
C TRP A 71 9.04 11.14 -28.62
N GLU A 72 9.37 12.18 -29.40
CA GLU A 72 8.56 12.66 -30.52
C GLU A 72 8.64 11.69 -31.72
N SER A 73 9.76 10.96 -31.86
CA SER A 73 9.97 9.96 -32.91
C SER A 73 9.67 8.53 -32.48
N THR A 74 9.81 8.23 -31.19
CA THR A 74 9.59 6.90 -30.59
C THR A 74 8.92 7.04 -29.22
N PRO A 75 7.65 7.48 -29.14
CA PRO A 75 6.97 7.64 -27.86
C PRO A 75 6.78 6.28 -27.16
N PRO A 76 6.58 6.27 -25.82
CA PRO A 76 6.13 5.07 -25.13
C PRO A 76 4.87 4.50 -25.81
N SER A 77 4.83 3.18 -25.98
CA SER A 77 3.71 2.49 -26.64
C SER A 77 2.46 2.40 -25.77
N ALA A 78 2.59 2.56 -24.45
CA ALA A 78 1.52 2.66 -23.47
C ALA A 78 2.00 3.35 -22.19
N VAL A 79 1.04 3.89 -21.42
CA VAL A 79 1.30 4.56 -20.14
C VAL A 79 0.37 4.03 -19.05
N CYS A 80 0.90 3.76 -17.87
CA CYS A 80 0.10 3.48 -16.69
C CYS A 80 0.55 4.34 -15.51
N LEU A 81 -0.39 5.05 -14.88
CA LEU A 81 -0.14 5.82 -13.68
C LEU A 81 -0.92 5.20 -12.51
N ALA A 82 -0.21 4.72 -11.50
CA ALA A 82 -0.73 4.33 -10.21
C ALA A 82 -0.94 5.59 -9.35
N ILE A 83 -2.18 5.85 -8.94
CA ILE A 83 -2.58 7.07 -8.26
C ILE A 83 -3.02 6.74 -6.83
N ALA A 84 -2.35 7.34 -5.84
CA ALA A 84 -2.79 7.34 -4.45
C ALA A 84 -3.84 8.44 -4.25
N GLY A 85 -5.04 8.20 -4.80
CA GLY A 85 -6.14 9.17 -4.78
C GLY A 85 -7.37 8.69 -5.55
N PRO A 86 -8.48 9.46 -5.50
CA PRO A 86 -9.69 9.11 -6.23
C PRO A 86 -9.47 9.23 -7.75
N ILE A 87 -9.95 8.24 -8.50
CA ILE A 87 -9.89 8.24 -9.97
C ILE A 87 -11.31 8.25 -10.50
N ASP A 88 -11.57 9.17 -11.43
CA ASP A 88 -12.75 9.11 -12.28
C ASP A 88 -12.48 8.14 -13.44
N TYR A 89 -12.83 6.87 -13.24
CA TYR A 89 -12.64 5.84 -14.26
C TYR A 89 -13.48 6.07 -15.53
N ALA A 90 -14.59 6.81 -15.44
CA ALA A 90 -15.42 7.09 -16.61
C ALA A 90 -14.72 8.06 -17.57
N HIS A 91 -13.92 8.97 -17.03
CA HIS A 91 -13.16 9.98 -17.80
C HIS A 91 -11.64 9.73 -17.81
N ASN A 92 -11.18 8.64 -17.16
CA ASN A 92 -9.77 8.28 -17.02
C ASN A 92 -8.91 9.45 -16.53
N SER A 93 -9.37 10.07 -15.43
CA SER A 93 -8.81 11.29 -14.87
C SER A 93 -8.80 11.30 -13.35
N THR A 94 -8.01 12.19 -12.76
CA THR A 94 -7.92 12.43 -11.33
C THR A 94 -7.47 13.86 -11.05
N ARG A 95 -7.83 14.36 -9.87
CA ARG A 95 -7.32 15.62 -9.34
C ARG A 95 -6.67 15.35 -7.99
N LEU A 96 -5.36 15.48 -7.94
CA LEU A 96 -4.57 15.35 -6.71
C LEU A 96 -4.37 16.72 -6.09
N THR A 97 -4.77 16.90 -4.84
CA THR A 97 -4.60 18.15 -4.08
C THR A 97 -3.55 17.94 -3.00
N ASN A 98 -2.43 18.67 -3.08
CA ASN A 98 -1.29 18.48 -2.16
C ASN A 98 -1.29 19.41 -0.95
N ASP A 99 -2.18 20.39 -0.92
CA ASP A 99 -2.43 21.25 0.22
C ASP A 99 -3.91 21.21 0.61
N ARG A 100 -4.20 21.52 1.88
CA ARG A 100 -5.59 21.59 2.37
C ARG A 100 -6.41 22.71 1.71
N ASN A 101 -5.75 23.62 0.98
CA ASN A 101 -6.35 24.81 0.37
C ASN A 101 -6.55 24.68 -1.17
N GLY A 102 -5.94 23.69 -1.82
CA GLY A 102 -6.14 23.39 -3.24
C GLY A 102 -5.29 24.19 -4.23
N ASP A 103 -4.31 24.98 -3.76
CA ASP A 103 -3.49 25.85 -4.61
C ASP A 103 -2.40 25.06 -5.38
N ASN A 104 -1.97 23.91 -4.86
CA ASN A 104 -1.04 23.00 -5.52
C ASN A 104 -1.75 21.69 -5.87
N SER A 105 -2.42 21.69 -7.02
CA SER A 105 -3.13 20.50 -7.52
C SER A 105 -2.61 20.05 -8.88
N TRP A 106 -2.53 18.73 -9.06
CA TRP A 106 -2.29 18.11 -10.36
C TRP A 106 -3.61 17.57 -10.89
N ASP A 107 -4.07 18.15 -11.99
CA ASP A 107 -5.12 17.59 -12.83
C ASP A 107 -4.47 16.66 -13.85
N ILE A 108 -4.75 15.36 -13.73
CA ILE A 108 -4.17 14.32 -14.59
C ILE A 108 -5.32 13.68 -15.36
N SER A 109 -5.19 13.60 -16.67
CA SER A 109 -6.13 12.86 -17.52
C SER A 109 -5.38 12.16 -18.64
N ALA A 110 -5.89 11.02 -19.09
CA ALA A 110 -5.33 10.33 -20.24
C ALA A 110 -5.26 11.23 -21.48
N GLN A 111 -6.31 12.03 -21.74
CA GLN A 111 -6.31 12.96 -22.86
C GLN A 111 -5.22 14.02 -22.70
N GLY A 112 -5.07 14.62 -21.52
CA GLY A 112 -4.03 15.63 -21.28
C GLY A 112 -2.61 15.08 -21.42
N ILE A 113 -2.39 13.79 -21.11
CA ILE A 113 -1.11 13.12 -21.32
C ILE A 113 -0.86 12.89 -22.82
N ALA A 114 -1.86 12.35 -23.54
CA ALA A 114 -1.78 12.14 -24.99
C ALA A 114 -1.53 13.45 -25.74
N ASP A 115 -2.19 14.54 -25.35
CA ASP A 115 -1.98 15.87 -25.93
C ASP A 115 -0.56 16.43 -25.64
N SER A 116 0.10 15.94 -24.59
CA SER A 116 1.43 16.40 -24.17
C SER A 116 2.60 15.61 -24.77
N ILE A 117 2.34 14.42 -25.33
CA ILE A 117 3.33 13.53 -25.94
C ILE A 117 2.80 13.08 -27.30
N GLU A 118 3.35 13.66 -28.38
CA GLU A 118 2.92 13.34 -29.74
C GLU A 118 3.07 11.84 -30.06
N GLY A 119 2.07 11.27 -30.75
CA GLY A 119 2.06 9.86 -31.14
C GLY A 119 1.57 8.88 -30.07
N LEU A 120 1.22 9.36 -28.86
CA LEU A 120 0.64 8.54 -27.81
C LEU A 120 -0.89 8.52 -27.91
N ASP A 121 -1.46 7.31 -27.98
CA ASP A 121 -2.92 7.11 -28.01
C ASP A 121 -3.51 7.14 -26.60
N ALA A 122 -4.51 7.99 -26.38
CA ALA A 122 -5.22 8.11 -25.10
C ALA A 122 -5.84 6.78 -24.64
N ASP A 123 -6.20 5.88 -25.56
CA ASP A 123 -6.75 4.56 -25.22
C ASP A 123 -5.71 3.64 -24.54
N ARG A 124 -4.42 3.89 -24.79
CA ARG A 124 -3.27 3.17 -24.21
C ARG A 124 -2.70 3.83 -22.97
N ILE A 125 -3.41 4.81 -22.41
CA ILE A 125 -3.08 5.46 -21.16
C ILE A 125 -4.09 5.03 -20.11
N LYS A 126 -3.64 4.51 -18.96
CA LYS A 126 -4.53 4.11 -17.87
C LYS A 126 -4.10 4.74 -16.55
N LEU A 127 -5.06 5.36 -15.88
CA LEU A 127 -4.93 5.73 -14.48
C LEU A 127 -5.55 4.61 -13.65
N ILE A 128 -4.78 4.03 -12.74
CA ILE A 128 -5.22 2.96 -11.85
C ILE A 128 -4.94 3.34 -10.40
N ASN A 129 -5.68 2.75 -9.47
CA ASN A 129 -5.39 2.93 -8.05
C ASN A 129 -4.01 2.33 -7.69
N ASP A 130 -3.33 2.93 -6.71
CA ASP A 130 -2.04 2.49 -6.18
C ASP A 130 -2.03 1.01 -5.72
N PHE A 131 -3.03 0.56 -4.97
CA PHE A 131 -3.16 -0.85 -4.58
C PHE A 131 -3.45 -1.77 -5.77
N SER A 132 -4.18 -1.30 -6.78
CA SER A 132 -4.34 -2.06 -8.03
C SER A 132 -3.00 -2.29 -8.71
N ALA A 133 -2.13 -1.27 -8.72
CA ALA A 133 -0.78 -1.39 -9.27
C ALA A 133 0.04 -2.43 -8.49
N ILE A 134 -0.01 -2.44 -7.15
CA ILE A 134 0.64 -3.49 -6.36
C ILE A 134 0.21 -4.89 -6.82
N GLY A 135 -1.08 -5.09 -7.08
CA GLY A 135 -1.60 -6.37 -7.55
C GLY A 135 -1.06 -6.80 -8.92
N TYR A 136 -0.94 -5.86 -9.85
CA TYR A 136 -0.29 -6.12 -11.15
C TYR A 136 1.22 -6.36 -11.01
N GLY A 137 1.85 -5.85 -9.95
CA GLY A 137 3.28 -6.00 -9.68
C GLY A 137 3.69 -7.38 -9.13
N ILE A 138 2.80 -8.05 -8.39
CA ILE A 138 3.11 -9.33 -7.71
C ILE A 138 3.69 -10.41 -8.65
N PRO A 139 3.13 -10.65 -9.85
CA PRO A 139 3.68 -11.64 -10.78
C PRO A 139 5.10 -11.36 -11.24
N GLY A 140 5.54 -10.09 -11.19
CA GLY A 140 6.89 -9.67 -11.57
C GLY A 140 7.89 -9.63 -10.41
N LEU A 141 7.48 -9.94 -9.18
CA LEU A 141 8.37 -9.93 -8.02
C LEU A 141 9.37 -11.08 -8.08
N ASN A 142 10.61 -10.79 -7.72
CA ASN A 142 11.61 -11.83 -7.52
C ASN A 142 11.37 -12.55 -6.19
N SER A 143 11.13 -13.86 -6.24
CA SER A 143 10.80 -14.67 -5.07
C SER A 143 11.89 -14.75 -3.99
N THR A 144 13.14 -14.38 -4.30
CA THR A 144 14.27 -14.45 -3.35
C THR A 144 14.68 -13.08 -2.79
N THR A 145 14.50 -12.00 -3.55
CA THR A 145 14.90 -10.65 -3.12
C THR A 145 13.73 -9.78 -2.71
N ASP A 146 12.57 -9.98 -3.31
CA ASP A 146 11.44 -9.06 -3.19
C ASP A 146 10.36 -9.56 -2.25
N ILE A 147 10.48 -10.79 -1.75
CA ILE A 147 9.48 -11.45 -0.92
C ILE A 147 10.15 -12.10 0.30
N ALA A 148 9.62 -11.80 1.49
CA ALA A 148 9.84 -12.61 2.69
C ALA A 148 8.65 -13.54 2.90
N THR A 149 8.87 -14.85 3.01
CA THR A 149 7.79 -15.82 3.22
C THR A 149 7.58 -16.07 4.70
N LEU A 150 6.42 -15.69 5.23
CA LEU A 150 6.02 -15.97 6.62
C LEU A 150 5.51 -17.41 6.76
N PHE A 151 4.83 -17.92 5.73
CA PHE A 151 4.34 -19.29 5.68
C PHE A 151 4.31 -19.80 4.24
N GLN A 152 4.95 -20.95 4.00
CA GLN A 152 5.09 -21.51 2.65
C GLN A 152 3.77 -22.01 2.07
N GLY A 153 2.92 -22.64 2.90
CA GLY A 153 1.62 -23.16 2.47
C GLY A 153 1.69 -24.10 1.26
N THR A 154 0.61 -24.15 0.48
CA THR A 154 0.52 -24.83 -0.81
C THR A 154 -0.20 -23.92 -1.78
N SER A 155 0.54 -23.38 -2.75
CA SER A 155 0.01 -22.47 -3.77
C SER A 155 -0.82 -23.23 -4.81
N ASP A 156 -2.01 -22.71 -5.11
CA ASP A 156 -2.84 -23.11 -6.24
C ASP A 156 -2.80 -22.01 -7.32
N PRO A 157 -2.08 -22.20 -8.44
CA PRO A 157 -1.97 -21.20 -9.50
C PRO A 157 -3.29 -20.81 -10.19
N SER A 158 -4.36 -21.58 -9.99
CA SER A 158 -5.69 -21.29 -10.55
C SER A 158 -6.58 -20.48 -9.62
N ALA A 159 -6.17 -20.32 -8.36
CA ALA A 159 -6.92 -19.59 -7.35
C ALA A 159 -6.54 -18.10 -7.33
N PRO A 160 -7.33 -17.24 -6.65
CA PRO A 160 -6.95 -15.84 -6.48
C PRO A 160 -5.68 -15.68 -5.63
N ILE A 161 -5.02 -14.53 -5.80
CA ILE A 161 -4.15 -13.94 -4.78
C ILE A 161 -4.91 -12.85 -4.03
N ALA A 162 -4.62 -12.64 -2.75
CA ALA A 162 -5.11 -11.50 -1.99
C ALA A 162 -3.97 -10.58 -1.58
N ILE A 163 -4.27 -9.29 -1.51
CA ILE A 163 -3.32 -8.23 -1.18
C ILE A 163 -3.91 -7.46 -0.01
N VAL A 164 -3.14 -7.34 1.06
CA VAL A 164 -3.53 -6.58 2.25
C VAL A 164 -2.34 -5.72 2.67
N GLY A 165 -2.50 -4.41 2.73
CA GLY A 165 -1.37 -3.52 3.02
C GLY A 165 -1.70 -2.48 4.08
N ALA A 166 -0.89 -2.45 5.15
CA ALA A 166 -0.95 -1.41 6.16
C ALA A 166 -0.01 -0.25 5.80
N GLY A 167 -0.57 0.94 5.62
CA GLY A 167 0.16 2.16 5.27
C GLY A 167 0.62 2.95 6.50
N THR A 168 1.78 3.61 6.38
CA THR A 168 2.18 4.68 7.31
C THR A 168 1.53 5.99 6.91
N VAL A 169 1.06 6.77 7.88
CA VAL A 169 0.72 8.18 7.62
C VAL A 169 2.04 8.96 7.66
N GLY A 170 2.59 9.24 6.49
CA GLY A 170 3.62 10.26 6.36
C GLY A 170 3.03 11.62 6.72
N ALA A 171 3.86 12.55 7.18
CA ALA A 171 3.47 13.95 7.26
C ALA A 171 3.10 14.44 5.85
N GLY A 172 1.82 14.37 5.48
CA GLY A 172 1.30 14.89 4.21
C GLY A 172 0.57 13.95 3.26
N THR A 173 0.16 12.72 3.61
CA THR A 173 -0.54 11.85 2.63
C THR A 173 -1.89 11.31 3.11
N GLY A 174 -2.94 11.67 2.38
CA GLY A 174 -4.30 11.14 2.49
C GLY A 174 -4.80 10.57 1.17
N LEU A 175 -5.86 9.75 1.27
CA LEU A 175 -6.74 9.18 0.24
C LEU A 175 -6.19 8.07 -0.68
N GLY A 176 -6.64 6.83 -0.44
CA GLY A 176 -6.65 5.74 -1.42
C GLY A 176 -7.95 4.96 -1.26
N MET A 177 -8.83 5.04 -2.27
CA MET A 177 -10.13 4.34 -2.35
C MET A 177 -10.42 4.11 -3.85
N GLY A 178 -10.92 2.93 -4.22
CA GLY A 178 -11.28 2.61 -5.59
C GLY A 178 -12.13 1.34 -5.74
N TYR A 179 -13.16 1.42 -6.57
CA TYR A 179 -13.93 0.27 -7.07
C TYR A 179 -13.97 0.30 -8.59
N ALA A 180 -13.94 -0.88 -9.21
CA ALA A 180 -14.38 -1.10 -10.58
C ALA A 180 -15.07 -2.47 -10.68
N MET A 181 -16.31 -2.47 -11.14
CA MET A 181 -17.02 -3.68 -11.59
C MET A 181 -17.42 -3.42 -13.04
N GLN A 182 -16.96 -4.27 -13.95
CA GLN A 182 -17.50 -4.32 -15.31
C GLN A 182 -18.49 -5.49 -15.37
N GLN A 183 -19.79 -5.19 -15.36
CA GLN A 183 -20.79 -6.02 -16.04
C GLN A 183 -22.05 -5.20 -16.34
N TYR A 184 -22.23 -4.91 -17.64
CA TYR A 184 -23.40 -4.37 -18.34
C TYR A 184 -23.95 -2.99 -17.93
N GLN A 185 -24.23 -2.21 -18.97
CA GLN A 185 -24.70 -0.82 -19.07
C GLN A 185 -25.37 -0.16 -17.84
N TYR A 186 -24.80 1.01 -17.50
CA TYR A 186 -25.21 2.07 -16.57
C TYR A 186 -24.91 1.86 -15.08
N ILE A 187 -24.09 2.76 -14.52
CA ILE A 187 -23.89 2.92 -13.07
C ILE A 187 -23.91 4.41 -12.71
N PHE A 188 -24.74 4.77 -11.74
CA PHE A 188 -24.71 6.05 -11.02
C PHE A 188 -23.86 5.90 -9.77
N ILE A 189 -22.97 6.86 -9.49
CA ILE A 189 -22.01 6.80 -8.37
C ILE A 189 -22.14 8.06 -7.49
N TYR A 190 -22.29 7.84 -6.19
CA TYR A 190 -22.21 8.88 -5.14
C TYR A 190 -20.86 8.79 -4.42
N ILE A 191 -20.17 9.93 -4.29
CA ILE A 191 -18.85 10.06 -3.64
C ILE A 191 -19.04 10.40 -2.16
N TYR A 192 -18.44 9.61 -1.27
CA TYR A 192 -18.16 10.02 0.11
C TYR A 192 -16.64 10.03 0.32
N VAL A 193 -16.11 11.21 0.63
CA VAL A 193 -14.68 11.46 0.92
C VAL A 193 -14.38 10.97 2.34
N CYS A 194 -13.49 9.98 2.50
CA CYS A 194 -12.86 9.67 3.78
C CYS A 194 -11.34 9.76 3.62
N VAL A 195 -10.73 10.67 4.37
CA VAL A 195 -9.29 10.88 4.41
C VAL A 195 -8.67 9.82 5.31
N CYS A 196 -8.06 8.77 4.76
CA CYS A 196 -6.93 8.00 5.31
C CYS A 196 -6.48 6.95 4.28
N VAL A 197 -5.18 6.89 3.96
CA VAL A 197 -4.55 5.75 3.26
C VAL A 197 -3.96 4.89 4.36
N CYS A 198 -4.68 3.87 4.85
CA CYS A 198 -4.26 3.24 6.10
C CYS A 198 -4.33 1.70 6.03
N LEU A 199 -5.37 1.09 5.44
CA LEU A 199 -5.42 -0.35 5.18
C LEU A 199 -6.10 -0.67 3.84
N GLY A 200 -5.31 -0.92 2.79
CA GLY A 200 -5.84 -1.31 1.49
C GLY A 200 -6.01 -2.83 1.38
N MET A 201 -7.10 -3.24 0.72
CA MET A 201 -7.41 -4.65 0.45
C MET A 201 -7.83 -4.85 -1.01
N GLY A 202 -7.36 -5.92 -1.62
CA GLY A 202 -7.78 -6.30 -2.98
C GLY A 202 -7.44 -7.76 -3.27
N TYR A 203 -7.91 -8.26 -4.40
CA TYR A 203 -7.52 -9.58 -4.90
C TYR A 203 -7.26 -9.52 -6.40
N ALA A 204 -6.45 -10.46 -6.89
CA ALA A 204 -6.22 -10.61 -8.32
C ALA A 204 -6.41 -12.07 -8.74
N MET A 205 -6.84 -12.25 -9.98
CA MET A 205 -6.98 -13.59 -10.59
C MET A 205 -6.34 -13.60 -11.96
N GLN A 206 -5.72 -14.73 -12.29
CA GLN A 206 -5.24 -14.98 -13.63
C GLN A 206 -6.40 -15.37 -14.55
N GLN A 207 -6.59 -14.61 -15.62
CA GLN A 207 -7.52 -14.89 -16.71
C GLN A 207 -6.73 -15.30 -17.98
N GLU A 208 -7.45 -15.75 -19.02
CA GLU A 208 -6.83 -16.10 -20.31
C GLU A 208 -6.04 -14.93 -20.92
N SER A 209 -6.54 -13.70 -20.76
CA SER A 209 -5.91 -12.48 -21.28
C SER A 209 -4.84 -11.87 -20.36
N GLY A 210 -4.56 -12.47 -19.20
CA GLY A 210 -3.61 -11.95 -18.21
C GLY A 210 -4.24 -11.77 -16.83
N TRP A 211 -3.55 -11.03 -15.96
CA TRP A 211 -4.03 -10.75 -14.62
C TRP A 211 -5.14 -9.71 -14.63
N THR A 212 -6.13 -9.87 -13.74
CA THR A 212 -7.13 -8.84 -13.46
C THR A 212 -7.15 -8.57 -11.97
N VAL A 213 -7.02 -7.29 -11.59
CA VAL A 213 -7.02 -6.85 -10.20
C VAL A 213 -8.37 -6.25 -9.84
N TYR A 214 -8.90 -6.65 -8.69
CA TYR A 214 -10.17 -6.21 -8.13
C TYR A 214 -9.90 -5.43 -6.83
N PRO A 215 -9.92 -4.09 -6.86
CA PRO A 215 -9.74 -3.28 -5.67
C PRO A 215 -10.97 -3.36 -4.76
N SER A 216 -10.80 -3.13 -3.45
CA SER A 216 -11.89 -3.19 -2.47
C SER A 216 -11.68 -2.25 -1.28
N GLU A 217 -12.78 -1.91 -0.59
CA GLU A 217 -12.79 -1.11 0.64
C GLU A 217 -12.88 -1.94 1.92
N GLY A 218 -12.32 -3.15 1.87
CA GLY A 218 -12.39 -4.10 2.99
C GLY A 218 -11.83 -3.55 4.30
N GLY A 219 -10.87 -2.61 4.24
CA GLY A 219 -10.32 -1.94 5.42
C GLY A 219 -11.33 -1.10 6.22
N HIS A 220 -12.41 -0.64 5.58
CA HIS A 220 -13.49 0.13 6.24
C HIS A 220 -14.58 -0.74 6.89
N ALA A 221 -14.49 -2.06 6.70
CA ALA A 221 -15.36 -3.01 7.39
C ALA A 221 -15.18 -2.89 8.91
N PRO A 222 -16.26 -3.13 9.69
CA PRO A 222 -16.22 -2.98 11.14
C PRO A 222 -15.22 -3.97 11.77
N PHE A 223 -14.42 -3.45 12.69
CA PHE A 223 -13.56 -4.25 13.56
C PHE A 223 -14.40 -5.03 14.57
N ALA A 224 -14.07 -6.31 14.76
CA ALA A 224 -14.67 -7.17 15.77
C ALA A 224 -13.64 -7.49 16.87
N PRO A 225 -13.70 -6.83 18.05
CA PRO A 225 -12.80 -7.12 19.17
C PRO A 225 -13.01 -8.53 19.71
N ILE A 226 -11.92 -9.20 20.06
CA ILE A 226 -11.93 -10.58 20.60
C ILE A 226 -11.24 -10.71 21.96
N SER A 227 -10.65 -9.63 22.47
CA SER A 227 -10.04 -9.59 23.81
C SER A 227 -10.47 -8.36 24.61
N ASP A 228 -10.42 -8.46 25.94
CA ASP A 228 -10.79 -7.35 26.84
C ASP A 228 -10.01 -6.04 26.55
N PRO A 229 -8.68 -6.06 26.29
CA PRO A 229 -7.97 -4.88 25.81
C PRO A 229 -8.53 -4.30 24.50
N GLU A 230 -8.94 -5.14 23.53
CA GLU A 230 -9.50 -4.65 22.27
C GLU A 230 -10.90 -4.03 22.44
N PHE A 231 -11.74 -4.61 23.31
CA PHE A 231 -13.03 -4.00 23.65
C PHE A 231 -12.83 -2.61 24.26
N LYS A 232 -11.87 -2.49 25.18
CA LYS A 232 -11.53 -1.22 25.83
C LYS A 232 -10.90 -0.22 24.86
N PHE A 233 -10.04 -0.68 23.96
CA PHE A 233 -9.47 0.17 22.92
C PHE A 233 -10.55 0.69 21.96
N THR A 234 -11.50 -0.16 21.56
CA THR A 234 -12.65 0.24 20.73
C THR A 234 -13.47 1.31 21.45
N HIS A 235 -13.77 1.11 22.73
CA HIS A 235 -14.48 2.11 23.55
C HIS A 235 -13.70 3.43 23.62
N TRP A 236 -12.39 3.35 23.89
CA TRP A 236 -11.50 4.49 23.97
C TRP A 236 -11.47 5.28 22.66
N LEU A 237 -11.34 4.60 21.50
CA LEU A 237 -11.41 5.23 20.18
C LEU A 237 -12.73 5.98 19.93
N MET A 238 -13.86 5.43 20.39
CA MET A 238 -15.17 6.00 20.15
C MET A 238 -15.54 7.16 21.11
N ARG A 239 -14.98 7.18 22.32
CA ARG A 239 -15.45 8.05 23.42
C ARG A 239 -14.39 8.96 24.01
N GLU A 240 -13.13 8.55 23.99
CA GLU A 240 -12.05 9.17 24.77
C GLU A 240 -10.89 9.64 23.87
N HIS A 241 -10.94 9.36 22.57
CA HIS A 241 -9.86 9.67 21.64
C HIS A 241 -9.62 11.20 21.55
N PRO A 242 -8.35 11.67 21.62
CA PRO A 242 -8.02 13.10 21.73
C PRO A 242 -8.52 13.99 20.58
N THR A 243 -8.83 13.43 19.41
CA THR A 243 -9.35 14.21 18.28
C THR A 243 -10.80 14.67 18.48
N GLY A 244 -11.52 14.13 19.47
CA GLY A 244 -12.85 14.58 19.86
C GLY A 244 -13.97 14.31 18.85
N VAL A 245 -13.68 13.65 17.73
CA VAL A 245 -14.68 13.26 16.72
C VAL A 245 -15.24 11.89 17.13
N PRO A 246 -16.52 11.79 17.55
CA PRO A 246 -17.12 10.50 17.88
C PRO A 246 -17.17 9.62 16.63
N LEU A 247 -16.57 8.44 16.72
CA LEU A 247 -16.68 7.44 15.66
C LEU A 247 -18.01 6.69 15.80
N GLU A 248 -18.77 6.59 14.72
CA GLU A 248 -19.97 5.74 14.67
C GLU A 248 -19.60 4.26 14.77
N ARG A 249 -18.46 3.88 14.17
CA ARG A 249 -17.88 2.54 14.22
C ARG A 249 -16.35 2.62 14.16
N VAL A 250 -15.68 1.59 14.67
CA VAL A 250 -14.24 1.38 14.48
C VAL A 250 -14.05 0.40 13.32
N SER A 251 -13.32 0.80 12.27
CA SER A 251 -12.97 -0.07 11.15
C SER A 251 -11.62 -0.76 11.37
N TRP A 252 -11.31 -1.79 10.58
CA TRP A 252 -9.97 -2.39 10.57
C TRP A 252 -8.88 -1.36 10.33
N GLU A 253 -9.10 -0.46 9.38
CA GLU A 253 -8.17 0.61 9.03
C GLU A 253 -7.83 1.52 10.22
N ARG A 254 -8.79 1.76 11.12
CA ARG A 254 -8.56 2.63 12.29
C ARG A 254 -7.54 2.04 13.26
N ILE A 255 -7.26 0.74 13.17
CA ILE A 255 -6.34 0.02 14.05
C ILE A 255 -5.11 -0.48 13.29
N ALA A 256 -5.30 -1.18 12.17
CA ALA A 256 -4.23 -1.77 11.37
C ALA A 256 -3.65 -0.75 10.37
N SER A 257 -3.15 0.37 10.90
CA SER A 257 -2.50 1.45 10.16
C SER A 257 -1.45 2.16 11.01
N GLY A 258 -0.67 3.06 10.41
CA GLY A 258 0.30 3.86 11.17
C GLY A 258 -0.36 4.72 12.26
N ILE A 259 -1.53 5.32 11.97
CA ILE A 259 -2.31 6.04 12.99
C ILE A 259 -2.81 5.07 14.07
N GLY A 260 -3.32 3.91 13.66
CA GLY A 260 -3.84 2.92 14.61
C GLY A 260 -2.77 2.34 15.54
N LEU A 261 -1.54 2.13 15.05
CA LEU A 261 -0.40 1.69 15.86
C LEU A 261 -0.05 2.73 16.94
N ARG A 262 0.02 4.00 16.53
CA ARG A 262 0.23 5.13 17.45
C ARG A 262 -0.91 5.22 18.48
N ASP A 263 -2.16 5.13 18.02
CA ASP A 263 -3.33 5.23 18.88
C ASP A 263 -3.38 4.05 19.88
N LEU A 264 -2.98 2.84 19.48
CA LEU A 264 -2.78 1.69 20.37
C LEU A 264 -1.72 1.97 21.44
N PHE A 265 -0.58 2.58 21.07
CA PHE A 265 0.47 2.95 22.01
C PHE A 265 -0.06 3.92 23.08
N TYR A 266 -0.75 4.99 22.68
CA TYR A 266 -1.32 5.94 23.63
C TYR A 266 -2.43 5.35 24.48
N PHE A 267 -3.27 4.49 23.89
CA PHE A 267 -4.26 3.72 24.64
C PHE A 267 -3.57 2.90 25.72
N TYR A 268 -2.59 2.05 25.38
CA TYR A 268 -1.93 1.22 26.39
C TYR A 268 -1.17 2.05 27.43
N ARG A 269 -0.53 3.15 27.02
CA ARG A 269 0.08 4.11 27.97
C ARG A 269 -0.95 4.61 28.98
N SER A 270 -2.14 5.01 28.53
CA SER A 270 -3.22 5.48 29.41
C SER A 270 -3.87 4.36 30.23
N TYR A 271 -4.03 3.18 29.64
CA TYR A 271 -4.66 2.01 30.24
C TYR A 271 -3.85 1.51 31.44
N TYR A 272 -2.52 1.56 31.33
CA TYR A 272 -1.60 1.21 32.41
C TYR A 272 -1.18 2.39 33.29
N ALA A 273 -1.55 3.64 32.99
CA ALA A 273 -1.13 4.85 33.72
C ALA A 273 -1.54 4.91 35.21
N ARG A 274 -2.35 3.96 35.72
CA ARG A 274 -2.55 3.79 37.17
C ARG A 274 -1.29 3.32 37.90
N SER A 275 -0.27 2.85 37.18
CA SER A 275 1.11 2.73 37.66
C SER A 275 1.93 3.90 37.10
N THR A 276 2.56 4.69 37.97
CA THR A 276 3.25 5.94 37.63
C THR A 276 4.50 5.83 36.75
N ASP A 277 4.86 4.63 36.27
CA ASP A 277 6.01 4.36 35.38
C ASP A 277 5.64 3.34 34.30
N CYS A 278 4.62 3.64 33.48
CA CYS A 278 4.10 2.66 32.51
C CYS A 278 4.99 2.44 31.27
N ILE A 279 5.90 3.37 30.97
CA ILE A 279 6.92 3.25 29.92
C ILE A 279 8.29 3.62 30.49
N SER A 280 9.36 3.07 29.92
CA SER A 280 10.74 3.37 30.33
C SER A 280 11.07 4.87 30.18
N PRO A 281 11.92 5.44 31.06
CA PRO A 281 12.36 6.84 30.94
C PRO A 281 12.98 7.18 29.58
N GLN A 282 13.69 6.21 28.98
CA GLN A 282 14.32 6.34 27.66
C GLN A 282 13.26 6.49 26.57
N LEU A 283 12.26 5.60 26.54
CA LEU A 283 11.16 5.69 25.56
C LEU A 283 10.32 6.95 25.80
N ALA A 284 10.05 7.32 27.05
CA ALA A 284 9.32 8.54 27.39
C ALA A 284 10.01 9.80 26.84
N GLY A 285 11.33 9.91 27.04
CA GLY A 285 12.12 11.03 26.50
C GLY A 285 12.11 11.10 24.98
N ALA A 286 12.34 9.96 24.31
CA ALA A 286 12.34 9.89 22.85
C ALA A 286 10.96 10.20 22.23
N VAL A 287 9.87 9.74 22.87
CA VAL A 287 8.51 10.05 22.44
C VAL A 287 8.22 11.54 22.61
N ALA A 288 8.58 12.14 23.74
CA ALA A 288 8.36 13.57 23.98
C ALA A 288 9.12 14.45 22.96
N GLU A 289 10.35 14.06 22.61
CA GLU A 289 11.14 14.72 21.57
C GLU A 289 10.49 14.60 20.19
N ALA A 290 10.10 13.37 19.80
CA ALA A 290 9.43 13.13 18.52
C ALA A 290 8.10 13.89 18.41
N GLU A 291 7.30 13.93 19.48
CA GLU A 291 6.06 14.70 19.55
C GLU A 291 6.31 16.22 19.39
N ALA A 292 7.33 16.77 20.06
CA ALA A 292 7.69 18.17 19.95
C ALA A 292 8.11 18.58 18.53
N GLU A 293 8.70 17.65 17.79
CA GLU A 293 9.14 17.84 16.39
C GLU A 293 8.10 17.40 15.36
N GLY A 294 6.94 16.88 15.78
CA GLY A 294 5.92 16.35 14.88
C GLY A 294 6.34 15.08 14.11
N ARG A 295 7.31 14.31 14.62
CA ARG A 295 7.78 13.06 14.03
C ARG A 295 6.88 11.88 14.38
N ASP A 296 6.90 10.85 13.53
CA ASP A 296 6.21 9.58 13.81
C ASP A 296 6.90 8.83 14.97
N VAL A 297 6.09 8.43 15.95
CA VAL A 297 6.54 7.68 17.14
C VAL A 297 6.59 6.17 16.90
N ASN A 298 5.93 5.64 15.87
CA ASN A 298 5.86 4.20 15.59
C ASN A 298 7.23 3.50 15.47
N PRO A 299 8.27 4.12 14.86
CA PRO A 299 9.62 3.56 14.86
C PRO A 299 10.20 3.39 16.27
N LEU A 300 9.91 4.32 17.19
CA LEU A 300 10.35 4.24 18.59
C LEU A 300 9.63 3.10 19.32
N VAL A 301 8.31 2.98 19.13
CA VAL A 301 7.48 1.92 19.73
C VAL A 301 7.96 0.54 19.27
N SER A 302 8.08 0.32 17.96
CA SER A 302 8.55 -0.97 17.43
C SER A 302 9.98 -1.30 17.86
N SER A 303 10.87 -0.31 17.97
CA SER A 303 12.24 -0.52 18.46
C SER A 303 12.28 -0.90 19.94
N ALA A 304 11.48 -0.24 20.78
CA ALA A 304 11.40 -0.52 22.21
C ALA A 304 10.79 -1.91 22.52
N ALA A 305 10.05 -2.51 21.60
CA ALA A 305 9.50 -3.86 21.75
C ALA A 305 10.37 -4.97 21.14
N ARG A 306 11.36 -4.62 20.31
CA ARG A 306 12.03 -5.56 19.38
C ARG A 306 12.73 -6.72 20.08
N ALA A 307 13.40 -6.47 21.21
CA ALA A 307 14.08 -7.50 21.99
C ALA A 307 13.15 -8.62 22.48
N SER A 308 11.84 -8.37 22.52
CA SER A 308 10.80 -9.33 22.92
C SER A 308 9.78 -9.59 21.81
N ALA A 309 10.12 -9.32 20.54
CA ALA A 309 9.19 -9.51 19.42
C ALA A 309 8.48 -10.87 19.46
N CYS A 310 9.23 -11.91 19.84
CA CYS A 310 8.76 -13.28 19.95
C CYS A 310 8.30 -13.78 21.33
N HIS A 311 8.29 -12.92 22.34
CA HIS A 311 7.96 -13.32 23.70
C HIS A 311 6.69 -12.63 24.17
N PRO A 312 5.71 -13.36 24.75
CA PRO A 312 4.46 -12.77 25.21
C PRO A 312 4.62 -11.83 26.42
N LEU A 313 5.81 -11.84 27.04
CA LEU A 313 6.18 -10.97 28.14
C LEU A 313 7.52 -10.27 27.82
N PRO A 314 7.76 -9.08 28.37
CA PRO A 314 9.02 -8.38 28.18
C PRO A 314 10.21 -9.16 28.73
N VAL A 315 11.26 -9.25 27.93
CA VAL A 315 12.57 -9.83 28.23
C VAL A 315 13.62 -8.78 27.88
N GLY A 316 14.62 -8.63 28.76
CA GLY A 316 15.68 -7.63 28.60
C GLY A 316 15.15 -6.20 28.78
N GLU A 317 15.52 -5.31 27.85
CA GLU A 317 15.15 -3.90 27.88
C GLU A 317 13.81 -3.59 27.17
N ALA A 318 13.03 -4.61 26.80
CA ALA A 318 11.79 -4.41 26.08
C ALA A 318 10.74 -3.68 26.93
N ASP A 319 10.12 -2.65 26.35
CA ASP A 319 9.09 -1.87 27.03
C ASP A 319 7.72 -2.61 27.00
N PRO A 320 7.07 -2.83 28.15
CA PRO A 320 5.81 -3.58 28.20
C PRO A 320 4.66 -2.97 27.39
N VAL A 321 4.53 -1.64 27.39
CA VAL A 321 3.48 -0.94 26.63
C VAL A 321 3.77 -1.04 25.14
N ALA A 322 5.03 -0.87 24.74
CA ALA A 322 5.44 -1.03 23.36
C ALA A 322 5.19 -2.47 22.88
N LEU A 323 5.53 -3.47 23.69
CA LEU A 323 5.32 -4.88 23.37
C LEU A 323 3.84 -5.21 23.19
N HIS A 324 2.97 -4.82 24.13
CA HIS A 324 1.53 -5.01 24.01
C HIS A 324 0.94 -4.29 22.79
N THR A 325 1.46 -3.10 22.46
CA THR A 325 1.08 -2.36 21.25
C THR A 325 1.40 -3.18 20.01
N MET A 326 2.64 -3.66 19.87
CA MET A 326 3.09 -4.41 18.69
C MET A 326 2.34 -5.73 18.53
N HIS A 327 2.15 -6.49 19.61
CA HIS A 327 1.40 -7.75 19.55
C HIS A 327 -0.08 -7.55 19.23
N THR A 328 -0.70 -6.49 19.76
CA THR A 328 -2.09 -6.16 19.41
C THR A 328 -2.19 -5.76 17.94
N PHE A 329 -1.27 -4.94 17.45
CA PHE A 329 -1.23 -4.54 16.05
C PHE A 329 -1.10 -5.76 15.11
N VAL A 330 -0.13 -6.65 15.35
CA VAL A 330 0.08 -7.85 14.52
C VAL A 330 -1.15 -8.75 14.53
N ARG A 331 -1.78 -8.95 15.69
CA ARG A 331 -2.98 -9.77 15.81
C ARG A 331 -4.17 -9.18 15.06
N VAL A 332 -4.41 -7.88 15.18
CA VAL A 332 -5.51 -7.20 14.47
C VAL A 332 -5.25 -7.19 12.96
N PHE A 333 -4.00 -6.97 12.53
CA PHE A 333 -3.62 -7.02 11.12
C PHE A 333 -3.83 -8.42 10.52
N ALA A 334 -3.46 -9.47 11.26
CA ALA A 334 -3.74 -10.85 10.88
C ALA A 334 -5.24 -11.17 10.84
N ALA A 335 -6.02 -10.66 11.80
CA ALA A 335 -7.47 -10.86 11.82
C ALA A 335 -8.19 -10.17 10.65
N ALA A 336 -7.78 -8.95 10.28
CA ALA A 336 -8.28 -8.25 9.10
C ALA A 336 -7.97 -9.06 7.82
N SER A 337 -6.73 -9.56 7.72
CA SER A 337 -6.28 -10.37 6.59
C SER A 337 -6.99 -11.72 6.51
N LEU A 338 -7.30 -12.34 7.66
CA LEU A 338 -8.10 -13.54 7.74
C LEU A 338 -9.53 -13.31 7.23
N GLY A 339 -10.13 -12.16 7.57
CA GLY A 339 -11.43 -11.77 7.02
C GLY A 339 -11.42 -11.72 5.50
N MET A 340 -10.37 -11.13 4.92
CA MET A 340 -10.16 -11.13 3.46
C MET A 340 -9.96 -12.54 2.91
N ALA A 341 -9.12 -13.35 3.55
CA ALA A 341 -8.84 -14.71 3.11
C ALA A 341 -10.10 -15.61 3.12
N LEU A 342 -10.97 -15.47 4.11
CA LEU A 342 -12.25 -16.18 4.15
C LEU A 342 -13.26 -15.69 3.10
N THR A 343 -13.09 -14.46 2.61
CA THR A 343 -13.97 -13.87 1.59
C THR A 343 -13.59 -14.34 0.19
N VAL A 344 -12.30 -14.34 -0.15
CA VAL A 344 -11.82 -14.59 -1.52
C VAL A 344 -11.10 -15.92 -1.71
N LEU A 345 -10.78 -16.63 -0.62
CA LEU A 345 -10.03 -17.90 -0.62
C LEU A 345 -8.77 -17.84 -1.51
N PRO A 346 -7.79 -16.98 -1.17
CA PRO A 346 -6.64 -16.70 -2.02
C PRO A 346 -5.59 -17.82 -1.95
N LYS A 347 -5.94 -19.02 -2.44
CA LYS A 347 -5.10 -20.22 -2.32
C LYS A 347 -3.81 -20.13 -3.13
N GLN A 348 -3.70 -19.17 -4.06
CA GLN A 348 -2.43 -18.90 -4.73
C GLN A 348 -1.44 -18.21 -3.79
N GLY A 349 -1.94 -17.31 -2.93
CA GLY A 349 -1.15 -16.63 -1.89
C GLY A 349 -1.81 -15.37 -1.34
N LEU A 350 -1.49 -15.07 -0.08
CA LEU A 350 -1.78 -13.81 0.60
C LEU A 350 -0.50 -12.97 0.68
N TYR A 351 -0.55 -11.75 0.14
CA TYR A 351 0.57 -10.82 0.09
C TYR A 351 0.34 -9.61 0.98
N LEU A 352 1.23 -9.42 1.95
CA LEU A 352 1.26 -8.30 2.86
C LEU A 352 2.09 -7.18 2.25
N ALA A 353 1.42 -6.10 1.85
CA ALA A 353 2.02 -4.93 1.21
C ALA A 353 2.16 -3.76 2.19
N GLY A 354 2.59 -2.61 1.66
CA GLY A 354 2.70 -1.35 2.41
C GLY A 354 3.98 -1.21 3.24
N GLY A 355 4.34 0.03 3.53
CA GLY A 355 5.62 0.38 4.18
C GLY A 355 5.78 -0.09 5.63
N ILE A 356 4.69 -0.53 6.28
CA ILE A 356 4.74 -1.07 7.65
C ILE A 356 5.23 -2.51 7.67
N SER A 357 4.74 -3.37 6.75
CA SER A 357 4.96 -4.82 6.81
C SER A 357 6.46 -5.20 6.81
N PRO A 358 7.32 -4.66 5.92
CA PRO A 358 8.76 -4.96 5.94
C PRO A 358 9.47 -4.51 7.21
N ARG A 359 9.04 -3.39 7.81
CA ARG A 359 9.65 -2.83 9.03
C ARG A 359 9.34 -3.65 10.28
N LEU A 360 8.27 -4.45 10.22
CA LEU A 360 7.77 -5.27 11.33
C LEU A 360 8.04 -6.77 11.15
N LEU A 361 8.93 -7.16 10.23
CA LEU A 361 9.23 -8.57 9.95
C LEU A 361 9.57 -9.40 11.19
N ASP A 362 10.31 -8.84 12.15
CA ASP A 362 10.66 -9.54 13.40
C ASP A 362 9.42 -9.95 14.20
N PHE A 363 8.38 -9.12 14.19
CA PHE A 363 7.11 -9.38 14.87
C PHE A 363 6.21 -10.29 14.02
N LEU A 364 6.11 -10.03 12.71
CA LEU A 364 5.26 -10.80 11.80
C LEU A 364 5.71 -12.25 11.65
N SER A 365 7.03 -12.47 11.60
CA SER A 365 7.65 -13.78 11.40
C SER A 365 7.71 -14.61 12.68
N CYS A 366 7.26 -14.07 13.82
CA CYS A 366 7.37 -14.81 15.05
C CYS A 366 6.47 -16.07 15.08
N PRO A 367 6.99 -17.26 15.41
CA PRO A 367 6.17 -18.47 15.47
C PRO A 367 5.09 -18.46 16.56
N GLU A 368 5.37 -17.84 17.72
CA GLU A 368 4.49 -17.90 18.89
C GLU A 368 3.45 -16.77 18.92
N THR A 369 3.85 -15.56 18.53
CA THR A 369 3.07 -14.32 18.66
C THR A 369 2.86 -13.59 17.33
N GLY A 370 3.37 -14.15 16.23
CA GLY A 370 3.40 -13.49 14.93
C GLY A 370 2.14 -13.69 14.10
N PHE A 371 2.22 -13.23 12.87
CA PHE A 371 1.07 -13.09 11.98
C PHE A 371 0.38 -14.42 11.69
N VAL A 372 1.16 -15.46 11.37
CA VAL A 372 0.63 -16.78 10.99
C VAL A 372 -0.17 -17.43 12.12
N GLN A 373 0.31 -17.28 13.36
CA GLN A 373 -0.36 -17.81 14.55
C GLN A 373 -1.73 -17.16 14.74
N ALA A 374 -1.80 -15.83 14.61
CA ALA A 374 -3.06 -15.09 14.69
C ALA A 374 -3.98 -15.36 13.48
N PHE A 375 -3.43 -15.48 12.27
CA PHE A 375 -4.18 -15.74 11.03
C PHE A 375 -4.89 -17.10 11.05
N HIS A 376 -4.30 -18.13 11.69
CA HIS A 376 -4.92 -19.46 11.79
C HIS A 376 -6.05 -19.58 12.84
N THR A 377 -6.50 -18.46 13.43
CA THR A 377 -7.61 -18.43 14.41
C THR A 377 -9.01 -18.47 13.78
N ALA A 378 -9.16 -19.09 12.60
CA ALA A 378 -10.42 -19.14 11.82
C ALA A 378 -11.48 -20.14 12.35
N GLY A 379 -11.30 -20.66 13.56
CA GLY A 379 -12.23 -21.63 14.16
C GLY A 379 -12.50 -22.84 13.26
N ARG A 380 -13.78 -23.15 13.00
CA ARG A 380 -14.20 -24.29 12.18
C ARG A 380 -13.77 -24.17 10.71
N LEU A 381 -13.52 -22.95 10.22
CA LEU A 381 -13.09 -22.69 8.85
C LEU A 381 -11.57 -22.71 8.68
N ARG A 382 -10.80 -23.05 9.72
CA ARG A 382 -9.34 -23.15 9.65
C ARG A 382 -8.83 -23.96 8.45
N HIS A 383 -9.45 -25.10 8.16
CA HIS A 383 -9.09 -25.94 7.02
C HIS A 383 -9.19 -25.26 5.64
N GLN A 384 -9.95 -24.15 5.52
CA GLN A 384 -10.05 -23.38 4.28
C GLN A 384 -8.85 -22.46 4.06
N VAL A 385 -8.16 -22.06 5.13
CA VAL A 385 -7.14 -21.00 5.10
C VAL A 385 -5.76 -21.46 5.57
N GLU A 386 -5.65 -22.57 6.29
CA GLU A 386 -4.40 -22.98 6.96
C GLU A 386 -3.26 -23.41 6.03
N ASN A 387 -3.56 -23.62 4.74
CA ASN A 387 -2.57 -23.94 3.72
C ASN A 387 -2.29 -22.77 2.76
N ILE A 388 -2.90 -21.60 2.97
CA ILE A 388 -2.67 -20.43 2.10
C ILE A 388 -1.22 -19.94 2.30
N PRO A 389 -0.40 -19.82 1.25
CA PRO A 389 0.92 -19.18 1.35
C PRO A 389 0.81 -17.73 1.82
N ILE A 390 1.69 -17.29 2.72
CA ILE A 390 1.67 -15.93 3.28
C ILE A 390 3.04 -15.28 3.08
N HIS A 391 3.04 -14.14 2.40
CA HIS A 391 4.23 -13.44 1.94
C HIS A 391 4.19 -11.96 2.36
N VAL A 392 5.35 -11.37 2.64
CA VAL A 392 5.55 -9.93 2.82
C VAL A 392 6.31 -9.41 1.61
N ILE A 393 5.77 -8.37 0.96
CA ILE A 393 6.44 -7.71 -0.16
C ILE A 393 7.51 -6.78 0.39
N LEU A 394 8.77 -7.01 0.02
CA LEU A 394 9.94 -6.22 0.42
C LEU A 394 10.28 -5.11 -0.59
N ASN A 395 9.85 -5.27 -1.84
CA ASN A 395 10.10 -4.32 -2.92
C ASN A 395 9.23 -3.07 -2.74
N ASP A 396 9.86 -1.94 -2.41
CA ASP A 396 9.21 -0.64 -2.19
C ASP A 396 8.78 0.06 -3.49
N ARG A 397 9.11 -0.52 -4.64
CA ARG A 397 8.73 -0.09 -5.99
C ARG A 397 7.72 -1.03 -6.64
N VAL A 398 7.08 -1.93 -5.89
CA VAL A 398 6.08 -2.88 -6.45
C VAL A 398 4.91 -2.18 -7.16
N GLY A 399 4.49 -1.00 -6.70
CA GLY A 399 3.46 -0.19 -7.37
C GLY A 399 3.92 0.29 -8.75
N LEU A 400 5.14 0.82 -8.83
CA LEU A 400 5.76 1.25 -10.09
C LEU A 400 5.99 0.07 -11.05
N LEU A 401 6.48 -1.07 -10.54
CA LEU A 401 6.62 -2.30 -11.31
C LEU A 401 5.28 -2.76 -11.88
N GLY A 402 4.23 -2.79 -11.06
CA GLY A 402 2.91 -3.19 -11.51
C GLY A 402 2.28 -2.24 -12.52
N ALA A 403 2.54 -0.93 -12.39
CA ALA A 403 2.18 0.03 -13.43
C ALA A 403 2.93 -0.26 -14.75
N SER A 404 4.23 -0.57 -14.72
CA SER A 404 4.99 -0.96 -15.92
C SER A 404 4.41 -2.22 -16.57
N LEU A 405 4.13 -3.26 -15.78
CA LEU A 405 3.56 -4.52 -16.28
C LEU A 405 2.15 -4.33 -16.84
N TYR A 406 1.33 -3.50 -16.18
CA TYR A 406 -0.01 -3.20 -16.69
C TYR A 406 0.06 -2.40 -18.00
N ALA A 407 0.94 -1.39 -18.10
CA ALA A 407 1.18 -0.68 -19.35
C ALA A 407 1.63 -1.63 -20.48
N ALA A 408 2.51 -2.59 -20.18
CA ALA A 408 2.94 -3.60 -21.14
C ALA A 408 1.79 -4.49 -21.65
N SER A 409 0.76 -4.72 -20.82
CA SER A 409 -0.43 -5.48 -21.19
C SER A 409 -1.40 -4.75 -22.13
N LEU A 410 -1.29 -3.42 -22.26
CA LEU A 410 -2.14 -2.58 -23.11
C LEU A 410 -1.70 -2.55 -24.59
N ILE A 411 -0.47 -3.00 -24.85
CA ILE A 411 0.12 -3.16 -26.18
C ILE A 411 -0.22 -4.56 -26.67
#